data_AF-A0A7X7LBI9-F1
#
_entry.id   AF-A0A7X7LBI9-F1
#
_cell.length_a   1.000
_cell.length_b   1.000
_cell.length_c   1.000
_cell.angle_alpha   90.00
_cell.angle_beta   90.00
_cell.angle_gamma   90.00
#
_symmetry.space_group_name_H-M   'P 1'
#
loop_
_entity.id
_entity.type
_entity.pdbx_description
1 polymer ?
#
loop_
_entity_poly.entity_id
_entity_poly.type
_entity_poly.pdbx_seq_one_letter_code
_entity_poly.pdbx_strand_id
1 'polypeptide(L)'
;MFISPPSHKEKAQRLLEETRANGGLAPVDLDKFWADQEIAVKDPFGAQIPQCALGIMMSSECVFDELGVEEDHWRYQNDPAWALPLAKAYNDKAEKIVGRRLINEQAADPARKYPPVKM
;
A
#
# COMPACT_ATOMS: atom_id res chain seq x y z
N MET A 1 13.10 6.81 -43.98
CA MET A 1 13.75 5.62 -43.37
C MET A 1 12.98 5.32 -42.10
N PHE A 2 12.18 4.24 -42.07
CA PHE A 2 11.41 3.88 -40.88
C PHE A 2 12.27 3.01 -39.97
N ILE A 3 12.60 3.51 -38.79
CA ILE A 3 13.28 2.72 -37.76
C ILE A 3 12.19 1.87 -37.10
N SER A 4 12.30 0.54 -37.20
CA SER A 4 11.41 -0.36 -36.46
C SER A 4 11.58 -0.12 -34.96
N PRO A 5 10.49 -0.08 -34.19
CA PRO A 5 10.59 0.07 -32.75
C PRO A 5 11.38 -1.10 -32.14
N PRO A 6 12.14 -0.85 -31.06
CA PRO A 6 12.92 -1.89 -30.40
C PRO A 6 12.01 -3.02 -29.88
N SER A 7 12.50 -4.24 -29.97
CA SER A 7 11.86 -5.44 -29.44
C SER A 7 11.71 -5.36 -27.92
N HIS A 8 10.78 -6.14 -27.36
CA HIS A 8 10.63 -6.24 -25.90
C HIS A 8 11.90 -6.74 -25.22
N LYS A 9 12.67 -7.62 -25.88
CA LYS A 9 13.95 -8.12 -25.37
C LYS A 9 14.97 -6.99 -25.25
N GLU A 10 15.09 -6.14 -26.27
CA GLU A 10 16.01 -4.99 -26.25
C GLU A 10 15.60 -3.96 -25.19
N LYS A 11 14.28 -3.70 -25.04
CA LYS A 11 13.77 -2.81 -23.98
C LYS A 11 14.12 -3.33 -22.58
N ALA A 12 13.92 -4.63 -22.34
CA ALA A 12 14.24 -5.25 -21.06
C ALA A 12 15.75 -5.23 -20.77
N GLN A 13 16.57 -5.55 -21.78
CA GLN A 13 18.03 -5.49 -21.69
C GLN A 13 18.50 -4.08 -21.29
N ARG A 14 17.95 -3.04 -21.94
CA ARG A 14 18.28 -1.64 -21.62
C ARG A 14 17.94 -1.28 -20.18
N LEU A 15 16.76 -1.67 -19.69
CA LEU A 15 16.36 -1.43 -18.29
C LEU A 15 17.31 -2.10 -17.30
N LEU A 16 17.75 -3.34 -17.58
CA LEU A 16 18.70 -4.05 -16.73
C LEU A 16 20.08 -3.39 -16.73
N GLU A 17 20.54 -2.93 -17.89
CA GLU A 17 21.81 -2.19 -18.02
C GLU A 17 21.77 -0.87 -17.27
N GLU A 18 20.71 -0.08 -17.43
CA GLU A 18 20.47 1.15 -16.67
C GLU A 18 20.42 0.88 -15.15
N THR A 19 19.71 -0.16 -14.71
CA THR A 19 19.62 -0.54 -13.30
C THR A 19 21.01 -0.88 -12.74
N ARG A 20 21.80 -1.68 -13.47
CA ARG A 20 23.17 -2.04 -13.04
C ARG A 20 24.10 -0.84 -13.00
N ALA A 21 24.02 0.04 -14.01
CA ALA A 21 24.82 1.25 -14.08
C ALA A 21 24.54 2.21 -12.91
N ASN A 22 23.31 2.19 -12.37
CA ASN A 22 22.91 2.99 -11.21
C ASN A 22 23.09 2.25 -9.87
N GLY A 23 23.81 1.13 -9.83
CA GLY A 23 24.10 0.40 -8.60
C GLY A 23 22.94 -0.44 -8.07
N GLY A 24 21.92 -0.73 -8.90
CA GLY A 24 20.75 -1.51 -8.52
C GLY A 24 19.45 -0.71 -8.63
N LEU A 25 18.45 -1.11 -7.85
CA LEU A 25 17.23 -0.33 -7.71
C LEU A 25 17.52 0.94 -6.91
N ALA A 26 16.76 2.00 -7.18
CA ALA A 26 16.84 3.22 -6.40
C ALA A 26 16.63 2.90 -4.90
N PRO A 27 17.39 3.53 -4.00
CA PRO A 27 17.19 3.35 -2.56
C PRO A 27 15.77 3.77 -2.18
N VAL A 28 15.17 3.01 -1.27
CA VAL A 28 13.83 3.31 -0.76
C VAL A 28 13.92 4.50 0.20
N ASP A 29 13.32 5.62 -0.21
CA ASP A 29 13.12 6.82 0.62
C ASP A 29 11.61 6.97 0.88
N LEU A 30 11.17 6.50 2.04
CA LEU A 30 9.76 6.47 2.40
C LEU A 30 9.20 7.87 2.65
N ASP A 31 9.99 8.78 3.22
CA ASP A 31 9.55 10.15 3.49
C ASP A 31 9.29 10.88 2.18
N LYS A 32 10.23 10.79 1.23
CA LYS A 32 10.04 11.35 -0.11
C LYS A 32 8.88 10.68 -0.85
N PHE A 33 8.80 9.35 -0.84
CA PHE A 33 7.73 8.62 -1.51
C PHE A 33 6.35 9.08 -1.04
N TRP A 34 6.16 9.23 0.28
CA TRP A 34 4.87 9.64 0.82
C TRP A 34 4.54 11.11 0.60
N ALA A 35 5.55 12.01 0.61
CA ALA A 35 5.34 13.40 0.23
C ALA A 35 4.94 13.54 -1.26
N ASP A 36 5.62 12.79 -2.14
CA ASP A 36 5.32 12.74 -3.57
C ASP A 36 3.94 12.11 -3.84
N GLN A 37 3.56 11.10 -3.06
CA GLN A 37 2.24 10.49 -3.10
C GLN A 37 1.13 11.49 -2.76
N GLU A 38 1.32 12.34 -1.74
CA GLU A 38 0.35 13.38 -1.36
C GLU A 38 0.15 14.43 -2.46
N ILE A 39 1.15 14.65 -3.31
CA ILE A 39 1.04 15.47 -4.51
C ILE A 39 0.28 14.70 -5.60
N ALA A 40 0.70 13.46 -5.88
CA ALA A 40 0.17 12.64 -6.97
C ALA A 40 -1.33 12.36 -6.83
N VAL A 41 -1.84 12.11 -5.62
CA VAL A 41 -3.28 11.83 -5.40
C VAL A 41 -4.21 13.00 -5.68
N LYS A 42 -3.68 14.24 -5.70
CA LYS A 42 -4.49 15.45 -5.97
C LYS A 42 -4.81 15.60 -7.45
N ASP A 43 -3.93 15.10 -8.32
CA ASP A 43 -4.12 15.07 -9.78
C ASP A 43 -3.47 13.81 -10.38
N PRO A 44 -4.07 12.62 -10.23
CA PRO A 44 -3.43 11.33 -10.54
C PRO A 44 -2.98 11.14 -12.00
N PHE A 45 -3.48 11.96 -12.92
CA PHE A 45 -3.13 11.95 -14.34
C PHE A 45 -2.45 13.26 -14.78
N GLY A 46 -2.10 14.12 -13.83
CA GLY A 46 -1.46 15.39 -14.06
C GLY A 46 -0.08 15.21 -14.67
N ALA A 47 0.26 16.05 -15.66
CA ALA A 47 1.56 16.01 -16.31
C ALA A 47 2.74 16.35 -15.37
N GLN A 48 2.46 16.91 -14.19
CA GLN A 48 3.44 17.40 -13.23
C GLN A 48 3.54 16.55 -11.96
N ILE A 49 2.87 15.38 -11.89
CA ILE A 49 2.99 14.53 -10.72
C ILE A 49 4.40 13.92 -10.64
N PRO A 50 5.02 13.90 -9.45
CA PRO A 50 6.38 13.38 -9.28
C PRO A 50 6.45 11.86 -9.42
N GLN A 51 5.32 11.18 -9.21
CA GLN A 51 5.19 9.72 -9.31
C GLN A 51 3.77 9.33 -9.73
N CYS A 52 3.61 8.08 -10.18
CA CYS A 52 2.30 7.47 -10.35
C CYS A 52 1.58 7.37 -8.98
N ALA A 53 0.33 7.81 -8.91
CA ALA A 53 -0.43 7.78 -7.66
C ALA A 53 -0.74 6.34 -7.22
N LEU A 54 -0.35 5.99 -6.00
CA LEU A 54 -0.74 4.73 -5.35
C LEU A 54 -2.19 4.82 -4.85
N GLY A 55 -3.14 4.17 -5.55
CA GLY A 55 -4.57 4.23 -5.19
C GLY A 55 -5.07 3.10 -4.28
N ILE A 56 -4.40 1.96 -4.28
CA ILE A 56 -4.79 0.77 -3.51
C ILE A 56 -3.72 0.52 -2.44
N MET A 57 -4.15 0.39 -1.20
CA MET A 57 -3.29 0.01 -0.08
C MET A 57 -3.68 -1.37 0.45
N MET A 58 -2.81 -1.97 1.24
CA MET A 58 -3.11 -3.22 1.93
C MET A 58 -4.21 -2.99 2.97
N SER A 59 -5.25 -3.80 2.86
CA SER A 59 -6.41 -3.77 3.74
C SER A 59 -6.16 -4.67 4.96
N SER A 60 -7.12 -4.70 5.87
CA SER A 60 -7.12 -5.66 6.98
C SER A 60 -7.12 -7.13 6.55
N GLU A 61 -7.40 -7.43 5.28
CA GLU A 61 -7.38 -8.79 4.74
C GLU A 61 -5.98 -9.42 4.82
N CYS A 62 -4.92 -8.60 4.74
CA CYS A 62 -3.54 -9.07 4.82
C CYS A 62 -3.08 -9.40 6.26
N VAL A 63 -3.88 -9.04 7.29
CA VAL A 63 -3.46 -9.19 8.70
C VAL A 63 -3.17 -10.65 9.05
N PHE A 64 -3.95 -11.59 8.54
CA PHE A 64 -3.83 -13.02 8.89
C PHE A 64 -2.52 -13.62 8.38
N ASP A 65 -2.27 -13.52 7.08
CA ASP A 65 -1.06 -14.06 6.45
C ASP A 65 0.20 -13.36 6.98
N GLU A 66 0.16 -12.03 7.10
CA GLU A 66 1.33 -11.24 7.52
C GLU A 66 1.73 -11.46 8.99
N LEU A 67 0.78 -11.89 9.83
CA LEU A 67 1.02 -12.22 11.24
C LEU A 67 1.05 -13.73 11.53
N GLY A 68 0.81 -14.59 10.53
CA GLY A 68 0.74 -16.03 10.70
C GLY A 68 -0.43 -16.49 11.61
N VAL A 69 -1.54 -15.76 11.58
CA VAL A 69 -2.76 -16.05 12.34
C VAL A 69 -3.76 -16.75 11.42
N GLU A 70 -4.50 -17.74 11.93
CA GLU A 70 -5.57 -18.38 11.18
C GLU A 70 -6.65 -17.35 10.79
N GLU A 71 -7.12 -17.46 9.55
CA GLU A 71 -8.09 -16.52 9.00
C GLU A 71 -9.46 -16.67 9.68
N ASP A 72 -9.91 -15.59 10.32
CA ASP A 72 -11.26 -15.49 10.88
C ASP A 72 -11.80 -14.06 10.69
N HIS A 73 -12.32 -13.82 9.49
CA HIS A 73 -12.91 -12.54 9.11
C HIS A 73 -14.12 -12.16 9.97
N TRP A 74 -14.92 -13.15 10.39
CA TRP A 74 -16.11 -12.88 11.19
C TRP A 74 -15.70 -12.34 12.56
N ARG A 75 -14.77 -13.00 13.24
CA ARG A 75 -14.27 -12.53 14.53
C ARG A 75 -13.52 -11.21 14.39
N TYR A 76 -12.72 -11.04 13.34
CA TYR A 76 -12.01 -9.79 13.10
C TYR A 76 -12.95 -8.58 13.01
N GLN A 77 -14.14 -8.76 12.42
CA GLN A 77 -15.14 -7.69 12.29
C GLN A 77 -16.02 -7.51 13.55
N ASN A 78 -16.22 -8.57 14.35
CA ASN A 78 -17.22 -8.57 15.42
C ASN A 78 -16.63 -8.59 16.85
N ASP A 79 -15.33 -8.83 17.01
CA ASP A 79 -14.63 -8.88 18.30
C ASP A 79 -13.49 -7.84 18.35
N PRO A 80 -13.78 -6.56 18.68
CA PRO A 80 -12.76 -5.51 18.74
C PRO A 80 -11.65 -5.80 19.76
N ALA A 81 -11.96 -6.50 20.85
CA ALA A 81 -10.96 -6.84 21.87
C ALA A 81 -9.88 -7.78 21.31
N TRP A 82 -10.24 -8.61 20.34
CA TRP A 82 -9.31 -9.47 19.60
C TRP A 82 -8.70 -8.77 18.37
N ALA A 83 -9.48 -8.00 17.62
CA ALA A 83 -9.05 -7.40 16.36
C ALA A 83 -8.07 -6.22 16.53
N LEU A 84 -8.26 -5.36 17.54
CA LEU A 84 -7.44 -4.16 17.71
C LEU A 84 -5.96 -4.47 18.04
N PRO A 85 -5.64 -5.46 18.90
CA PRO A 85 -4.25 -5.89 19.09
C PRO A 85 -3.60 -6.40 17.79
N LEU A 86 -4.34 -7.13 16.95
CA LEU A 86 -3.84 -7.60 15.65
C LEU A 86 -3.60 -6.43 14.69
N ALA A 87 -4.51 -5.46 14.64
CA ALA A 87 -4.34 -4.26 13.83
C ALA A 87 -3.07 -3.49 14.23
N LYS A 88 -2.82 -3.36 15.54
CA LYS A 88 -1.60 -2.75 16.05
C LYS A 88 -0.35 -3.54 15.64
N ALA A 89 -0.34 -4.87 15.83
CA ALA A 89 0.80 -5.71 15.49
C ALA A 89 1.13 -5.65 13.99
N TYR A 90 0.09 -5.63 13.14
CA TYR A 90 0.24 -5.44 11.71
C TYR A 90 0.86 -4.08 11.38
N ASN A 91 0.34 -3.00 11.97
CA ASN A 91 0.89 -1.66 11.75
C ASN A 91 2.31 -1.50 12.30
N ASP A 92 2.68 -2.18 13.39
CA ASP A 92 4.06 -2.19 13.89
C ASP A 92 5.02 -2.84 12.88
N LYS A 93 4.54 -3.78 12.06
CA LYS A 93 5.28 -4.35 10.92
C LYS A 93 5.26 -3.41 9.72
N ALA A 94 4.10 -2.85 9.38
CA ALA A 94 3.93 -1.92 8.27
C ALA A 94 4.79 -0.66 8.44
N GLU A 95 4.85 -0.07 9.63
CA GLU A 95 5.65 1.12 9.91
C GLU A 95 7.14 0.87 9.67
N LYS A 96 7.65 -0.34 9.94
CA LYS A 96 9.05 -0.70 9.68
C LYS A 96 9.36 -0.89 8.20
N ILE A 97 8.39 -1.36 7.41
CA ILE A 97 8.59 -1.73 6.00
C ILE A 97 8.25 -0.55 5.07
N VAL A 98 7.13 0.11 5.34
CA VAL A 98 6.56 1.18 4.50
C VAL A 98 6.43 2.52 5.23
N GLY A 99 6.88 2.65 6.49
CA GLY A 99 7.01 3.95 7.15
C GLY A 99 5.70 4.59 7.61
N ARG A 100 4.56 3.89 7.48
CA ARG A 100 3.24 4.38 7.89
C ARG A 100 2.39 3.27 8.51
N ARG A 101 1.43 3.69 9.34
CA ARG A 101 0.35 2.83 9.86
C ARG A 101 -0.77 2.80 8.82
N LEU A 102 -1.11 1.62 8.34
CA LEU A 102 -1.97 1.43 7.16
C LEU A 102 -3.44 1.21 7.52
N ILE A 103 -3.72 0.57 8.65
CA ILE A 103 -5.08 0.24 9.09
C ILE A 103 -5.46 0.97 10.38
N ASN A 104 -6.76 1.10 10.64
CA ASN A 104 -7.25 1.77 11.83
C ASN A 104 -7.07 0.90 13.10
N GLU A 105 -6.54 1.49 14.16
CA GLU A 105 -6.33 0.86 15.48
C GLU A 105 -7.34 1.31 16.53
N GLN A 106 -8.34 2.09 16.12
CA GLN A 106 -9.33 2.64 17.03
C GLN A 106 -10.61 1.83 16.94
N ALA A 107 -11.25 1.63 18.08
CA ALA A 107 -12.58 1.03 18.13
C ALA A 107 -13.56 1.86 17.30
N ALA A 108 -14.46 1.17 16.59
CA ALA A 108 -15.54 1.84 15.87
C ALA A 108 -16.41 2.63 16.86
N ASP A 109 -16.79 3.84 16.46
CA ASP A 109 -17.69 4.69 17.24
C ASP A 109 -19.06 4.00 17.41
N PRO A 110 -19.48 3.69 18.65
CA PRO A 110 -20.77 3.06 18.91
C PRO A 110 -21.97 3.87 18.39
N ALA A 111 -21.84 5.20 18.28
CA ALA A 111 -22.88 6.08 17.76
C ALA A 111 -23.05 5.98 16.23
N ARG A 112 -22.08 5.40 15.53
CA ARG A 112 -22.08 5.25 14.05
C ARG A 112 -22.51 3.86 13.59
N LYS A 113 -23.21 3.11 14.43
CA LYS A 113 -23.77 1.79 14.05
C LYS A 113 -24.94 1.97 13.08
N TYR A 114 -25.02 1.08 12.10
CA TYR A 114 -26.21 1.00 11.27
C TYR A 114 -27.45 0.72 12.13
N PRO A 115 -28.63 1.27 11.77
CA PRO A 115 -29.87 0.87 12.40
C PRO A 115 -30.04 -0.66 12.27
N PRO A 116 -30.55 -1.34 13.31
CA PRO A 116 -30.72 -2.79 13.29
C PRO A 116 -31.74 -3.26 12.25
N VAL A 117 -32.59 -2.36 11.77
CA VAL A 117 -33.57 -2.59 10.70
C VAL A 117 -33.38 -1.51 9.65
N LYS A 118 -33.24 -1.91 8.39
CA LYS A 118 -33.25 -1.00 7.25
C LYS A 118 -34.65 -0.38 7.15
N MET A 119 -34.74 0.95 7.24
CA MET A 119 -36.00 1.68 7.02
C MET A 119 -36.45 1.59 5.57
#